data_AF-A0A916ZH74-F1
#
_entry.id   AF-A0A916ZH74-F1
#
_cell.length_a   1.000
_cell.length_b   1.000
_cell.length_c   1.000
_cell.angle_alpha   90.00
_cell.angle_beta   90.00
_cell.angle_gamma   90.00
#
_symmetry.space_group_name_H-M   'P 1'
#
loop_
_entity.id
_entity.type
_entity.pdbx_description
1 polymer ?
#
loop_
_entity_poly.entity_id
_entity_poly.type
_entity_poly.pdbx_seq_one_letter_code
_entity_poly.pdbx_strand_id
1 'polypeptide(L)' 'MGENKTHRIIVHFNGGDKLVVGTNDVEETIAQIKGQTGGWLELDGKIIYLNNITYVESDEQRDRSVMGFAL' A
#
# COMPACT_ATOMS: atom_id res chain seq x y z
N MET A 1 -21.15 -10.57 15.15
CA MET A 1 -20.56 -10.80 13.83
C MET A 1 -19.76 -9.56 13.50
N GLY A 2 -18.43 -9.62 13.65
CA GLY A 2 -17.58 -8.48 13.34
C GLY A 2 -17.62 -8.24 11.84
N GLU A 3 -17.91 -7.01 11.43
CA GLU A 3 -17.78 -6.60 10.03
C GLU A 3 -16.33 -6.85 9.62
N ASN A 4 -16.09 -7.76 8.68
CA ASN A 4 -14.77 -7.90 8.08
C ASN A 4 -14.55 -6.66 7.22
N LYS A 5 -14.06 -5.59 7.83
CA LYS A 5 -13.83 -4.31 7.16
C LYS A 5 -12.61 -4.47 6.27
N THR A 6 -12.86 -4.59 4.98
CA THR A 6 -11.80 -4.49 3.99
C THR A 6 -11.38 -3.03 3.85
N HIS A 7 -10.13 -2.77 4.22
CA HIS A 7 -9.48 -1.49 4.09
C HIS A 7 -8.84 -1.36 2.70
N ARG A 8 -8.68 -0.12 2.24
CA ARG A 8 -8.06 0.18 0.95
C ARG A 8 -6.67 0.75 1.16
N ILE A 9 -5.72 0.25 0.39
CA ILE A 9 -4.36 0.75 0.24
C ILE A 9 -4.21 1.24 -1.19
N ILE A 10 -3.63 2.41 -1.38
CA ILE A 10 -3.32 2.95 -2.71
C ILE A 10 -1.80 3.10 -2.80
N VAL A 11 -1.22 2.40 -3.77
CA VAL A 11 0.20 2.44 -4.09
C VAL A 11 0.39 3.40 -5.26
N HIS A 12 1.24 4.40 -5.09
CA HIS A 12 1.57 5.38 -6.13
C HIS A 12 2.91 5.03 -6.74
N PHE A 13 2.95 4.95 -8.06
CA PHE A 13 4.16 4.63 -8.81
C PHE A 13 4.75 5.88 -9.47
N ASN A 14 6.05 5.80 -9.73
CA ASN A 14 6.77 6.82 -10.47
C ASN A 14 6.23 6.84 -11.91
N GLY A 15 5.61 7.95 -12.31
CA GLY A 15 4.84 8.06 -13.56
C GLY A 15 3.37 8.48 -13.36
N GLY A 16 2.88 8.46 -12.12
CA GLY A 16 1.52 8.90 -11.77
C GLY A 16 0.47 7.78 -11.78
N ASP A 17 0.85 6.56 -12.16
CA ASP A 17 0.02 5.38 -12.03
C ASP A 17 -0.27 5.04 -10.57
N LYS A 18 -1.44 4.43 -10.35
CA LYS A 18 -1.91 4.04 -9.02
C LYS A 18 -2.48 2.63 -9.03
N LEU A 19 -2.17 1.85 -8.02
CA LEU A 19 -2.78 0.55 -7.75
C LEU A 19 -3.58 0.63 -6.46
N VAL A 20 -4.83 0.15 -6.49
CA VAL A 20 -5.69 0.06 -5.31
C VAL A 20 -5.79 -1.39 -4.88
N VAL A 21 -5.42 -1.67 -3.63
CA VAL A 21 -5.46 -2.99 -3.01
C VAL A 21 -6.46 -2.97 -1.86
N GLY A 22 -7.37 -3.94 -1.83
CA GLY A 22 -8.21 -4.21 -0.68
C GLY A 22 -7.54 -5.24 0.22
N THR A 23 -7.43 -4.96 1.52
CA THR A 23 -6.86 -5.88 2.51
C THR A 23 -7.61 -5.76 3.84
N ASN A 24 -7.59 -6.81 4.65
CA ASN A 24 -8.09 -6.74 6.03
C ASN A 24 -6.96 -6.39 7.02
N ASP A 25 -5.70 -6.49 6.59
CA ASP A 25 -4.49 -6.29 7.41
C ASP A 25 -3.61 -5.19 6.79
N VAL A 26 -3.93 -3.93 7.10
CA VAL A 26 -3.29 -2.75 6.46
C VAL A 26 -1.81 -2.65 6.81
N GLU A 27 -1.46 -2.80 8.08
CA GLU A 27 -0.07 -2.63 8.54
C GLU A 27 0.87 -3.68 7.91
N GLU A 28 0.46 -4.95 7.89
CA GLU A 28 1.23 -6.03 7.29
C GLU A 28 1.39 -5.79 5.78
N THR A 29 0.29 -5.45 5.09
CA THR A 29 0.33 -5.21 3.64
C THR A 29 1.26 -4.04 3.30
N ILE A 30 1.21 -2.94 4.07
CA ILE A 30 2.12 -1.80 3.87
C ILE A 30 3.57 -2.20 4.13
N ALA A 31 3.84 -2.98 5.18
CA ALA A 31 5.18 -3.45 5.50
C ALA A 31 5.77 -4.30 4.36
N GLN A 32 4.97 -5.20 3.78
CA GLN A 32 5.36 -6.00 2.62
C GLN A 32 5.65 -5.11 1.40
N ILE A 33 4.76 -4.16 1.08
CA ILE A 33 4.95 -3.23 -0.05
C ILE A 33 6.21 -2.38 0.14
N LYS A 34 6.46 -1.86 1.35
CA LYS A 34 7.64 -1.04 1.66
C LYS A 34 8.94 -1.85 1.66
N GLY A 35 8.89 -3.11 2.08
CA GLY A 35 10.01 -4.04 2.02
C GLY A 35 10.38 -4.46 0.60
N GLN A 36 9.45 -4.31 -0.34
CA GLN A 36 9.63 -4.69 -1.74
C GLN A 36 10.20 -3.53 -2.55
N THR A 37 11.47 -3.62 -2.94
CA THR A 37 12.16 -2.62 -3.77
C THR A 37 11.98 -2.86 -5.28
N GLY A 38 11.40 -4.00 -5.67
CA GLY A 38 11.12 -4.34 -7.07
C GLY A 38 10.78 -5.82 -7.24
N GLY A 39 9.72 -6.14 -7.99
CA GLY A 39 9.38 -7.51 -8.35
C GLY A 39 7.90 -7.86 -8.18
N TRP A 40 7.61 -9.14 -8.18
CA TRP A 40 6.26 -9.67 -7.95
C TRP A 40 6.01 -9.83 -6.46
N LEU A 41 4.85 -9.39 -5.99
CA LEU A 41 4.35 -9.59 -4.65
C LEU A 41 2.99 -10.28 -4.75
N GLU A 42 2.76 -11.31 -3.94
CA GLU A 42 1.45 -11.94 -3.81
C GLU A 42 0.72 -11.37 -2.60
N LEU A 43 -0.45 -10.79 -2.83
CA LEU A 43 -1.34 -10.27 -1.79
C LEU A 43 -2.72 -10.90 -1.96
N ASP A 44 -3.20 -11.60 -0.93
CA ASP A 44 -4.54 -12.22 -0.92
C ASP A 44 -4.81 -13.09 -2.18
N GLY A 45 -3.80 -13.89 -2.58
CA GLY A 45 -3.88 -14.73 -3.78
C GLY A 45 -3.81 -13.98 -5.12
N LYS A 46 -3.54 -12.67 -5.10
CA LYS A 46 -3.31 -11.86 -6.30
C LYS A 46 -1.84 -11.52 -6.43
N ILE A 47 -1.29 -11.79 -7.60
CA ILE A 47 0.10 -11.43 -7.92
C ILE A 47 0.11 -10.03 -8.52
N ILE A 48 0.81 -9.11 -7.87
CA ILE A 48 0.99 -7.72 -8.31
C ILE A 48 2.47 -7.46 -8.59
N TYR A 49 2.74 -6.72 -9.66
CA TYR A 49 4.10 -6.26 -9.95
C TYR A 49 4.32 -4.90 -9.31
N LEU A 50 5.22 -4.84 -8.35
CA LEU A 50 5.60 -3.62 -7.66
C LEU A 50 6.99 -3.20 -8.14
N ASN A 51 7.04 -2.08 -8.87
CA ASN A 51 8.29 -1.47 -9.28
C ASN A 51 8.15 0.05 -9.28
N ASN A 52 9.21 0.76 -8.92
CA ASN A 52 9.20 2.23 -8.84
C ASN A 52 8.09 2.81 -7.96
N ILE A 53 7.82 2.22 -6.79
CA ILE A 53 6.87 2.79 -5.83
C ILE A 53 7.41 4.13 -5.32
N THR A 54 6.57 5.16 -5.32
CA THR A 54 6.89 6.48 -4.78
C THR A 54 6.42 6.60 -3.33
N TYR A 55 5.14 6.28 -3.07
CA TYR A 55 4.57 6.24 -1.72
C TYR A 55 3.32 5.37 -1.68
N VAL A 56 2.88 5.06 -0.46
CA VAL A 56 1.70 4.23 -0.20
C VAL A 56 0.79 4.99 0.76
N GLU A 57 -0.50 5.05 0.46
CA GLU A 57 -1.55 5.59 1.35
C GLU A 57 -2.54 4.48 1.72
N SER A 58 -3.28 4.64 2.81
CA SER A 58 -4.39 3.76 3.16
C SER A 58 -5.56 4.56 3.73
N ASP A 59 -6.78 4.04 3.61
CA ASP A 59 -7.99 4.68 4.16
C ASP A 59 -7.94 4.78 5.70
N GLU A 60 -7.21 3.87 6.37
CA GLU A 60 -6.96 3.93 7.82
C GLU A 60 -5.91 4.98 8.20
N GLN A 61 -4.88 5.18 7.36
CA GLN A 61 -3.87 6.24 7.54
C GLN A 61 -4.23 7.54 6.81
N ARG A 62 -5.52 7.89 6.71
CA ARG A 62 -5.92 9.30 6.44
C ARG A 62 -5.66 10.21 7.65
N ASP A 63 -4.99 9.72 8.69
CA ASP A 63 -4.35 10.57 9.67
C ASP A 63 -3.07 11.15 9.05
N ARG A 64 -3.09 12.47 8.83
CA ARG A 64 -2.08 13.27 8.11
C ARG A 64 -0.71 13.22 8.82
N SER A 65 -0.01 12.10 8.82
CA SER A 65 1.44 12.12 8.97
C SER A 65 2.05 12.48 7.63
N VAL A 66 2.03 13.78 7.34
CA VAL A 66 2.97 14.40 6.42
C VAL A 66 4.35 13.99 6.92
N MET A 67 4.96 12.97 6.31
CA MET A 67 6.38 12.74 6.48
C MET A 67 7.08 13.91 5.81
N GLY A 68 7.30 14.95 6.61
CA GLY A 68 8.21 16.04 6.26
C GLY A 68 9.57 15.41 6.03
N PHE A 69 9.93 15.25 4.76
CA PHE A 69 11.33 15.14 4.39
C PHE A 69 11.97 16.48 4.77
N ALA A 70 12.62 16.51 5.94
CA ALA A 70 13.54 17.57 6.26
C ALA A 70 14.72 17.47 5.27
N LEU A 71 14.96 18.59 4.58
CA LEU A 71 16.11 18.86 3.70
C LEU A 71 17.44 18.64 4.43
#